data_AF-A0A139CWM7-F1
#
_entry.id   AF-A0A139CWM7-F1
#
_cell.length_a   1.000
_cell.length_b   1.000
_cell.length_c   1.000
_cell.angle_alpha   90.00
_cell.angle_beta   90.00
_cell.angle_gamma   90.00
#
_symmetry.space_group_name_H-M   'P 1'
#
loop_
_entity.id
_entity.type
_entity.pdbx_description
1 polymer ?
#
loop_
_entity_poly.entity_id
_entity_poly.type
_entity_poly.pdbx_seq_one_letter_code
_entity_poly.pdbx_strand_id
1 'polypeptide(L)'
;MPKVIMVFIDGFGLGENSATINPLVNAKTPGFNYLLGGNDLTVELGRYDFEVASIIPTDASLGVEGLPQSATGQTAILTGVNASQRMGRHISGFPTPTLKKIIKEESIFKKISDLGLKPHFINTYTREYFQTQMKSKRYAATTLAVMAGGIEFNYVDKELLAEESIYHDLEQKVLIERGFNVPLVTPRDSAIRLHNVIEEYDFILFEYFLTDIVGHKQDFKKAIKVIEDLDEFMFTLVKRINLEENLLLITSDHGNIEDLSVRTHTKNLVPTILAGAYREEIKDKITSLDDLTPAIINLF
;
A
#
# COMPACT_ATOMS: atom_id res chain seq x y z
N MET A 1 -15.21 -10.45 14.51
CA MET A 1 -15.12 -9.06 14.03
C MET A 1 -14.27 -9.08 12.78
N PRO A 2 -14.51 -8.21 11.80
CA PRO A 2 -13.68 -8.16 10.60
C PRO A 2 -12.22 -7.91 10.96
N LYS A 3 -11.33 -8.57 10.24
CA LYS A 3 -9.89 -8.29 10.24
C LYS A 3 -9.49 -7.87 8.84
N VAL A 4 -8.89 -6.69 8.73
CA VAL A 4 -8.55 -6.09 7.44
C VAL A 4 -7.03 -5.95 7.32
N ILE A 5 -6.46 -6.64 6.36
CA ILE A 5 -5.05 -6.55 5.98
C ILE A 5 -4.99 -5.67 4.73
N MET A 6 -4.34 -4.52 4.84
CA MET A 6 -4.15 -3.59 3.73
C MET A 6 -2.70 -3.59 3.28
N VAL A 7 -2.46 -3.89 2.01
CA VAL A 7 -1.17 -3.73 1.33
C VAL A 7 -1.28 -2.52 0.39
N PHE A 8 -0.63 -1.43 0.77
CA PHE A 8 -0.55 -0.21 -0.02
C PHE A 8 0.75 -0.20 -0.83
N ILE A 9 0.63 -0.16 -2.16
CA ILE A 9 1.75 -0.19 -3.11
C ILE A 9 1.86 1.20 -3.77
N ASP A 10 2.91 1.96 -3.49
CA ASP A 10 3.10 3.33 -4.03
C ASP A 10 3.46 3.28 -5.53
N GLY A 11 2.83 4.11 -6.36
CA GLY A 11 3.17 4.19 -7.79
C GLY A 11 2.87 2.94 -8.62
N PHE A 12 1.75 2.27 -8.34
CA PHE A 12 1.31 1.04 -9.02
C PHE A 12 -0.05 1.23 -9.72
N GLY A 13 -0.06 1.35 -11.05
CA GLY A 13 -1.27 1.55 -11.86
C GLY A 13 -1.64 0.35 -12.74
N LEU A 14 -2.78 0.47 -13.44
CA LEU A 14 -3.22 -0.46 -14.49
C LEU A 14 -2.79 0.06 -15.86
N GLY A 15 -1.68 -0.48 -16.38
CA GLY A 15 -1.10 -0.09 -17.67
C GLY A 15 -1.54 -1.01 -18.80
N GLU A 16 -1.17 -0.67 -20.04
CA GLU A 16 -1.43 -1.51 -21.21
C GLU A 16 -0.73 -2.87 -21.12
N ASN A 17 -1.30 -3.89 -21.77
CA ASN A 17 -0.63 -5.18 -21.94
C ASN A 17 0.49 -5.06 -23.00
N SER A 18 1.61 -4.47 -22.58
CA SER A 18 2.76 -4.22 -23.44
C SER A 18 4.06 -4.65 -22.77
N ALA A 19 4.67 -5.70 -23.32
CA ALA A 19 5.92 -6.25 -22.83
C ALA A 19 7.13 -5.29 -22.96
N THR A 20 7.01 -4.17 -23.68
CA THR A 20 8.10 -3.20 -23.87
C THR A 20 8.09 -2.04 -22.89
N ILE A 21 6.93 -1.69 -22.32
CA ILE A 21 6.78 -0.54 -21.41
C ILE A 21 6.27 -0.93 -20.03
N ASN A 22 5.50 -2.02 -19.92
CA ASN A 22 4.90 -2.48 -18.69
C ASN A 22 5.71 -3.66 -18.10
N PRO A 23 6.46 -3.45 -17.01
CA PRO A 23 7.25 -4.50 -16.39
C PRO A 23 6.39 -5.59 -15.75
N LEU A 24 5.14 -5.30 -15.36
CA LEU A 24 4.23 -6.32 -14.80
C LEU A 24 3.97 -7.46 -15.79
N VAL A 25 3.86 -7.14 -17.09
CA VAL A 25 3.63 -8.13 -18.17
C VAL A 25 4.80 -9.10 -18.33
N ASN A 26 6.00 -8.71 -17.89
CA ASN A 26 7.20 -9.56 -17.97
C ASN A 26 7.55 -10.24 -16.64
N ALA A 27 7.02 -9.75 -15.53
CA ALA A 27 7.32 -10.27 -14.21
C ALA A 27 6.58 -11.59 -13.96
N LYS A 28 7.21 -12.50 -13.22
CA LYS A 28 6.52 -13.69 -12.72
C LYS A 28 5.71 -13.32 -11.48
N THR A 29 4.38 -13.39 -11.61
CA THR A 29 3.46 -12.95 -10.56
C THR A 29 2.49 -14.04 -10.08
N PRO A 30 2.96 -15.21 -9.59
CA PRO A 30 2.08 -16.26 -9.09
C PRO A 30 1.10 -15.82 -7.99
N GLY A 31 1.43 -14.81 -7.19
CA GLY A 31 0.57 -14.22 -6.17
C GLY A 31 -0.63 -13.50 -6.77
N PHE A 32 -0.40 -12.54 -7.66
CA PHE A 32 -1.47 -11.87 -8.40
C PHE A 32 -2.25 -12.86 -9.27
N ASN A 33 -1.58 -13.81 -9.92
CA ASN A 33 -2.25 -14.86 -10.71
C ASN A 33 -3.20 -15.71 -9.87
N TYR A 34 -2.84 -16.03 -8.61
CA TYR A 34 -3.74 -16.74 -7.70
C TYR A 34 -4.99 -15.92 -7.39
N LEU A 35 -4.83 -14.62 -7.12
CA LEU A 35 -5.96 -13.73 -6.83
C LEU A 35 -6.86 -13.49 -8.05
N LEU A 36 -6.26 -13.38 -9.23
CA LEU A 36 -6.90 -12.91 -10.47
C LEU A 36 -7.19 -14.04 -11.47
N GLY A 37 -7.22 -15.29 -11.02
CA GLY A 37 -7.54 -16.43 -11.88
C GLY A 37 -6.61 -16.61 -13.07
N GLY A 38 -5.33 -16.20 -12.93
CA GLY A 38 -4.31 -16.28 -13.97
C GLY A 38 -4.35 -15.17 -15.03
N ASN A 39 -5.13 -14.11 -14.82
CA ASN A 39 -5.18 -12.96 -15.73
C ASN A 39 -4.08 -11.94 -15.40
N ASP A 40 -3.56 -11.29 -16.45
CA ASP A 40 -2.59 -10.22 -16.30
C ASP A 40 -3.22 -8.98 -15.63
N LEU A 41 -2.48 -8.34 -14.72
CA LEU A 41 -2.93 -7.14 -14.02
C LEU A 41 -2.70 -5.88 -14.88
N THR A 42 -3.52 -5.75 -15.93
CA THR A 42 -3.44 -4.67 -16.92
C THR A 42 -4.78 -3.93 -17.06
N VAL A 43 -4.79 -2.82 -17.79
CA VAL A 43 -5.98 -1.98 -18.01
C VAL A 43 -7.12 -2.75 -18.70
N GLU A 44 -6.79 -3.74 -19.53
CA GLU A 44 -7.75 -4.57 -20.26
C GLU A 44 -8.57 -5.48 -19.34
N LEU A 45 -8.08 -5.77 -18.12
CA LEU A 45 -8.78 -6.62 -17.16
C LEU A 45 -10.09 -5.98 -16.68
N GLY A 46 -10.11 -4.65 -16.54
CA GLY A 46 -11.26 -3.91 -16.06
C GLY A 46 -11.72 -4.31 -14.64
N ARG A 47 -13.00 -4.09 -14.34
CA ARG A 47 -13.64 -4.54 -13.10
C ARG A 47 -14.09 -5.99 -13.28
N TYR A 48 -13.68 -6.88 -12.38
CA TYR A 48 -14.02 -8.30 -12.47
C TYR A 48 -14.09 -8.97 -11.08
N ASP A 49 -14.97 -9.96 -10.95
CA ASP A 49 -15.12 -10.81 -9.76
C ASP A 49 -14.56 -12.22 -10.05
N PHE A 50 -13.49 -12.59 -9.36
CA PHE A 50 -12.90 -13.93 -9.38
C PHE A 50 -13.39 -14.77 -8.21
N GLU A 51 -12.95 -16.03 -8.17
CA GLU A 51 -13.30 -16.97 -7.09
C GLU A 51 -12.94 -16.40 -5.71
N VAL A 52 -11.69 -15.96 -5.52
CA VAL A 52 -11.18 -15.51 -4.21
C VAL A 52 -11.01 -13.99 -4.08
N ALA A 53 -11.10 -13.23 -5.18
CA ALA A 53 -10.94 -11.78 -5.14
C ALA A 53 -11.81 -11.02 -6.15
N SER A 54 -12.02 -9.73 -5.90
CA SER A 54 -12.61 -8.76 -6.83
C SER A 54 -11.57 -7.70 -7.16
N ILE A 55 -11.45 -7.32 -8.43
CA ILE A 55 -10.63 -6.17 -8.86
C ILE A 55 -11.52 -5.00 -9.25
N ILE A 56 -11.19 -3.82 -8.74
CA ILE A 56 -11.86 -2.55 -8.99
C ILE A 56 -10.81 -1.55 -9.49
N PRO A 57 -10.81 -1.20 -10.79
CA PRO A 57 -10.07 -0.05 -11.29
C PRO A 57 -10.56 1.22 -10.58
N THR A 58 -9.69 1.84 -9.80
CA THR A 58 -10.03 2.95 -8.90
C THR A 58 -9.44 4.25 -9.41
N ASP A 59 -10.23 5.33 -9.39
CA ASP A 59 -9.80 6.65 -9.86
C ASP A 59 -8.83 7.33 -8.89
N ALA A 60 -7.56 7.43 -9.31
CA ALA A 60 -6.51 8.16 -8.61
C ALA A 60 -6.53 9.68 -8.89
N SER A 61 -7.28 10.13 -9.90
CA SER A 61 -7.38 11.55 -10.24
C SER A 61 -8.31 12.31 -9.29
N LEU A 62 -9.18 11.61 -8.56
CA LEU A 62 -10.13 12.18 -7.60
C LEU A 62 -11.05 13.23 -8.23
N GLY A 63 -11.30 13.12 -9.55
CA GLY A 63 -12.03 14.12 -10.33
C GLY A 63 -11.34 15.49 -10.44
N VAL A 64 -10.05 15.60 -10.14
CA VAL A 64 -9.27 16.85 -10.16
C VAL A 64 -8.26 16.84 -11.30
N GLU A 65 -8.21 17.94 -12.06
CA GLU A 65 -7.25 18.10 -13.15
C GLU A 65 -5.80 18.04 -12.67
N GLY A 66 -4.97 17.34 -13.43
CA GLY A 66 -3.54 17.16 -13.17
C GLY A 66 -3.15 15.68 -13.17
N LEU A 67 -1.89 15.41 -12.84
CA LEU A 67 -1.44 14.06 -12.56
C LEU A 67 -1.73 13.73 -11.10
N PRO A 68 -2.26 12.54 -10.77
CA PRO A 68 -2.28 12.01 -9.41
C PRO A 68 -0.90 12.12 -8.74
N GLN A 69 -0.86 12.44 -7.44
CA GLN A 69 0.38 12.64 -6.70
C GLN A 69 0.27 12.10 -5.27
N SER A 70 1.39 11.66 -4.71
CA SER A 70 1.41 10.89 -3.47
C SER A 70 0.88 11.64 -2.25
N ALA A 71 1.18 12.93 -2.06
CA ALA A 71 0.74 13.63 -0.85
C ALA A 71 -0.79 13.72 -0.76
N THR A 72 -1.46 14.01 -1.89
CA THR A 72 -2.92 14.05 -1.96
C THR A 72 -3.54 12.66 -2.08
N GLY A 73 -2.98 11.77 -2.90
CA GLY A 73 -3.47 10.40 -3.09
C GLY A 73 -3.46 9.61 -1.77
N GLN A 74 -2.31 9.56 -1.10
CA GLN A 74 -2.20 8.89 0.21
C GLN A 74 -3.09 9.54 1.27
N THR A 75 -3.23 10.88 1.27
CA THR A 75 -4.17 11.53 2.20
C THR A 75 -5.60 11.05 1.94
N ALA A 76 -6.03 10.94 0.68
CA ALA A 76 -7.36 10.46 0.34
C ALA A 76 -7.58 9.02 0.82
N ILE A 77 -6.66 8.12 0.48
CA ILE A 77 -6.70 6.71 0.90
C ILE A 77 -6.82 6.60 2.43
N LEU A 78 -5.98 7.33 3.18
CA LEU A 78 -5.83 7.19 4.63
C LEU A 78 -6.87 7.95 5.46
N THR A 79 -7.74 8.75 4.83
CA THR A 79 -8.69 9.61 5.56
C THR A 79 -10.13 9.53 5.07
N GLY A 80 -10.32 9.16 3.80
CA GLY A 80 -11.61 9.23 3.13
C GLY A 80 -12.01 10.62 2.67
N VAL A 81 -11.07 11.58 2.70
CA VAL A 81 -11.30 12.95 2.27
C VAL A 81 -10.68 13.14 0.89
N ASN A 82 -11.44 13.67 -0.08
CA ASN A 82 -10.91 14.08 -1.38
C ASN A 82 -9.84 15.20 -1.24
N ALA A 83 -8.60 14.82 -0.99
CA ALA A 83 -7.53 15.74 -0.64
C ALA A 83 -7.16 16.66 -1.81
N SER A 84 -7.19 16.14 -3.04
CA SER A 84 -6.92 16.94 -4.24
C SER A 84 -7.98 18.03 -4.42
N GLN A 85 -9.27 17.72 -4.22
CA GLN A 85 -10.34 18.71 -4.29
C GLN A 85 -10.21 19.75 -3.18
N ARG A 86 -9.88 19.33 -1.95
CA ARG A 86 -9.63 20.23 -0.82
C ARG A 86 -8.44 21.17 -1.05
N MET A 87 -7.43 20.73 -1.79
CA MET A 87 -6.27 21.53 -2.17
C MET A 87 -6.47 22.33 -3.47
N GLY A 88 -7.52 22.02 -4.24
CA GLY A 88 -7.77 22.55 -5.58
C GLY A 88 -6.78 22.06 -6.65
N ARG A 89 -5.92 21.09 -6.32
CA ARG A 89 -4.91 20.49 -7.20
C ARG A 89 -4.25 19.29 -6.51
N HIS A 90 -3.57 18.46 -7.29
CA HIS A 90 -2.70 17.40 -6.79
C HIS A 90 -1.40 17.97 -6.17
N ILE A 91 -0.92 17.33 -5.10
CA ILE A 91 0.31 17.72 -4.38
C ILE A 91 1.27 16.54 -4.30
N SER A 92 2.52 16.75 -4.71
CA SER A 92 3.60 15.76 -4.64
C SER A 92 4.40 15.82 -3.34
N GLY A 93 5.08 14.72 -3.02
CA GLY A 93 5.99 14.64 -1.88
C GLY A 93 5.28 14.62 -0.53
N PHE A 94 5.71 15.48 0.41
CA PHE A 94 5.19 15.46 1.78
C PHE A 94 3.89 16.28 1.94
N PRO A 95 2.95 15.83 2.79
CA PRO A 95 1.76 16.60 3.16
C PRO A 95 2.05 18.04 3.57
N THR A 96 1.29 18.98 3.00
CA THR A 96 1.28 20.40 3.37
C THR A 96 0.58 20.62 4.72
N PRO A 97 0.64 21.82 5.33
CA PRO A 97 -0.06 22.08 6.58
C PRO A 97 -1.57 21.75 6.56
N THR A 98 -2.25 22.01 5.43
CA THR A 98 -3.66 21.66 5.25
C THR A 98 -3.87 20.14 5.26
N LEU A 99 -3.05 19.41 4.49
CA LEU A 99 -3.12 17.94 4.44
C LEU A 99 -2.78 17.30 5.79
N LYS A 100 -1.78 17.82 6.51
CA LYS A 100 -1.45 17.40 7.88
C LYS A 100 -2.63 17.56 8.83
N LYS A 101 -3.40 18.64 8.69
CA LYS A 101 -4.61 18.86 9.50
C LYS A 101 -5.69 17.81 9.18
N ILE A 102 -5.94 17.56 7.89
CA ILE A 102 -6.89 16.53 7.44
C ILE A 102 -6.48 15.16 7.99
N ILE A 103 -5.22 14.75 7.81
CA ILE A 103 -4.72 13.47 8.32
C ILE A 103 -4.88 13.38 9.84
N LYS A 104 -4.56 14.44 10.59
CA LYS A 104 -4.70 14.45 12.04
C LYS A 104 -6.14 14.25 12.51
N GLU A 105 -7.11 14.80 11.78
CA GLU A 105 -8.53 14.77 12.16
C GLU A 105 -9.22 13.49 11.68
N GLU A 106 -8.85 12.99 10.49
CA GLU A 106 -9.63 11.99 9.75
C GLU A 106 -8.90 10.67 9.51
N SER A 107 -7.68 10.49 10.05
CA SER A 107 -6.90 9.27 9.86
C SER A 107 -7.68 7.99 10.13
N ILE A 108 -7.53 7.01 9.24
CA ILE A 108 -8.06 5.66 9.41
C ILE A 108 -7.57 5.01 10.72
N PHE A 109 -6.29 5.17 11.09
CA PHE A 109 -5.78 4.68 12.38
C PHE A 109 -6.51 5.32 13.55
N LYS A 110 -6.74 6.63 13.49
CA LYS A 110 -7.52 7.33 14.51
C LYS A 110 -8.95 6.82 14.60
N LYS A 111 -9.64 6.69 13.46
CA LYS A 111 -11.02 6.22 13.40
C LYS A 111 -11.16 4.82 13.99
N ILE A 112 -10.24 3.91 13.67
CA ILE A 112 -10.24 2.54 14.20
C ILE A 112 -9.92 2.54 15.71
N SER A 113 -8.93 3.31 16.16
CA SER A 113 -8.65 3.46 17.61
C SER A 113 -9.84 4.04 18.38
N ASP A 114 -10.54 5.03 17.81
CA ASP A 114 -11.72 5.65 18.44
C ASP A 114 -12.91 4.66 18.55
N LEU A 115 -12.95 3.61 17.73
CA LEU A 115 -13.89 2.49 17.86
C LEU A 115 -13.48 1.47 18.93
N GLY A 116 -12.34 1.66 19.61
CA GLY A 116 -11.80 0.72 20.59
C GLY A 116 -11.13 -0.51 19.99
N LEU A 117 -10.85 -0.47 18.68
CA LEU A 117 -10.18 -1.52 17.92
C LEU A 117 -8.67 -1.26 17.84
N LYS A 118 -7.92 -2.26 17.35
CA LYS A 118 -6.46 -2.25 17.32
C LYS A 118 -5.92 -2.13 15.89
N PRO A 119 -5.64 -0.92 15.39
CA PRO A 119 -4.97 -0.76 14.12
C PRO A 119 -3.44 -0.82 14.29
N HIS A 120 -2.73 -1.35 13.30
CA HIS A 120 -1.28 -1.51 13.32
C HIS A 120 -0.65 -1.13 11.98
N PHE A 121 0.54 -0.53 12.04
CA PHE A 121 1.35 -0.22 10.86
C PHE A 121 2.66 -0.99 10.94
N ILE A 122 2.78 -2.04 10.12
CA ILE A 122 3.80 -3.07 10.30
C ILE A 122 5.20 -2.66 9.80
N ASN A 123 5.31 -1.56 9.05
CA ASN A 123 6.60 -1.09 8.56
C ASN A 123 7.52 -0.67 9.70
N THR A 124 8.79 -1.02 9.55
CA THR A 124 9.86 -0.77 10.51
C THR A 124 10.59 0.52 10.20
N TYR A 125 10.92 1.28 11.25
CA TYR A 125 11.74 2.47 11.18
C TYR A 125 13.09 2.29 11.88
N THR A 126 14.08 3.02 11.39
CA THR A 126 15.33 3.24 12.13
C THR A 126 15.14 4.37 13.15
N ARG A 127 15.86 4.34 14.27
CA ARG A 127 15.80 5.44 15.27
C ARG A 127 16.28 6.76 14.64
N GLU A 128 17.30 6.67 13.78
CA GLU A 128 17.91 7.77 13.04
C GLU A 128 16.91 8.46 12.10
N TYR A 129 15.97 7.70 11.53
CA TYR A 129 14.89 8.27 10.72
C TYR A 129 14.11 9.31 11.52
N PHE A 130 13.57 8.92 12.68
CA PHE A 130 12.78 9.85 13.50
C PHE A 130 13.62 11.00 14.06
N GLN A 131 14.89 10.77 14.42
CA GLN A 131 15.79 11.86 14.83
C GLN A 131 15.97 12.92 13.73
N THR A 132 16.10 12.49 12.47
CA THR A 132 16.24 13.38 11.32
C THR A 132 14.92 14.07 10.98
N GLN A 133 13.84 13.31 11.03
CA GLN A 133 12.53 13.74 10.57
C GLN A 133 11.83 14.67 11.58
N MET A 134 12.06 14.47 12.88
CA MET A 134 11.69 15.44 13.92
C MET A 134 12.35 16.80 13.70
N LYS A 135 13.62 16.83 13.27
CA LYS A 135 14.33 18.09 12.97
C LYS A 135 13.75 18.80 11.75
N SER A 136 13.39 18.06 10.70
CA SER A 136 12.89 18.64 9.44
C SER A 136 11.39 18.94 9.46
N LYS A 137 10.62 18.32 10.38
CA LYS A 137 9.14 18.37 10.47
C LYS A 137 8.43 17.97 9.17
N ARG A 138 9.11 17.28 8.26
CA ARG A 138 8.51 16.65 7.07
C ARG A 138 8.12 15.25 7.49
N TYR A 139 7.00 14.67 7.10
CA TYR A 139 6.67 13.28 7.40
C TYR A 139 5.84 12.74 6.24
N ALA A 140 5.96 11.46 5.92
CA ALA A 140 5.07 10.83 4.94
C ALA A 140 3.62 10.87 5.42
N ALA A 141 2.65 10.78 4.51
CA ALA A 141 1.23 10.77 4.88
C ALA A 141 0.91 9.60 5.81
N THR A 142 1.45 8.42 5.50
CA THR A 142 1.32 7.20 6.33
C THR A 142 1.88 7.42 7.74
N THR A 143 3.10 7.96 7.89
CA THR A 143 3.66 8.28 9.21
C THR A 143 2.78 9.25 10.01
N LEU A 144 2.22 10.28 9.36
CA LEU A 144 1.32 11.22 10.02
C LEU A 144 0.00 10.57 10.43
N ALA A 145 -0.52 9.63 9.63
CA ALA A 145 -1.74 8.89 9.93
C ALA A 145 -1.54 7.98 11.15
N VAL A 146 -0.42 7.26 11.22
CA VAL A 146 -0.05 6.42 12.37
C VAL A 146 0.06 7.26 13.64
N MET A 147 0.74 8.41 13.58
CA MET A 147 0.82 9.37 14.70
C MET A 147 -0.55 9.88 15.14
N ALA A 148 -1.47 10.13 14.20
CA ALA A 148 -2.82 10.61 14.50
C ALA A 148 -3.66 9.56 15.26
N GLY A 149 -3.42 8.27 14.99
CA GLY A 149 -4.05 7.16 15.71
C GLY A 149 -3.41 6.81 17.05
N GLY A 150 -2.29 7.45 17.41
CA GLY A 150 -1.56 7.16 18.65
C GLY A 150 -0.89 5.79 18.66
N ILE A 151 -0.58 5.23 17.50
CA ILE A 151 -0.02 3.88 17.35
C ILE A 151 1.49 3.91 17.55
N GLU A 152 2.01 2.92 18.28
CA GLU A 152 3.45 2.75 18.45
C GLU A 152 4.12 2.35 17.13
N PHE A 153 5.30 2.91 16.87
CA PHE A 153 6.08 2.57 15.69
C PHE A 153 6.96 1.35 15.96
N ASN A 154 7.17 0.55 14.92
CA ASN A 154 8.11 -0.56 14.94
C ASN A 154 9.54 -0.08 14.66
N TYR A 155 10.51 -0.64 15.38
CA TYR A 155 11.91 -0.25 15.29
C TYR A 155 12.83 -1.42 14.96
N VAL A 156 13.93 -1.09 14.26
CA VAL A 156 14.98 -2.06 13.93
C VAL A 156 15.56 -2.74 15.17
N ASP A 157 15.74 -2.00 16.27
CA ASP A 157 16.36 -2.50 17.50
C ASP A 157 15.39 -3.26 18.44
N LYS A 158 14.13 -3.44 18.03
CA LYS A 158 13.09 -4.09 18.83
C LYS A 158 12.20 -5.01 17.98
N GLU A 159 11.14 -4.48 17.37
CA GLU A 159 10.11 -5.29 16.70
C GLU A 159 10.65 -6.04 15.47
N LEU A 160 11.61 -5.47 14.74
CA LEU A 160 12.21 -6.16 13.58
C LEU A 160 13.03 -7.39 13.99
N LEU A 161 13.80 -7.27 15.08
CA LEU A 161 14.60 -8.37 15.63
C LEU A 161 13.73 -9.43 16.32
N ALA A 162 12.55 -9.04 16.80
CA ALA A 162 11.53 -9.94 17.32
C ALA A 162 10.69 -10.61 16.21
N GLU A 163 10.94 -10.28 14.93
CA GLU A 163 10.18 -10.76 13.77
C GLU A 163 8.70 -10.33 13.76
N GLU A 164 8.38 -9.24 14.44
CA GLU A 164 7.02 -8.67 14.57
C GLU A 164 6.75 -7.54 13.55
N SER A 165 7.77 -7.14 12.79
CA SER A 165 7.67 -6.06 11.81
C SER A 165 8.49 -6.32 10.54
N ILE A 166 8.25 -5.51 9.51
CA ILE A 166 8.82 -5.68 8.17
C ILE A 166 9.56 -4.41 7.75
N TYR A 167 10.74 -4.55 7.16
CA TYR A 167 11.45 -3.42 6.56
C TYR A 167 11.02 -3.25 5.08
N HIS A 168 11.04 -2.02 4.57
CA HIS A 168 10.38 -1.66 3.31
C HIS A 168 10.86 -2.41 2.06
N ASP A 169 12.07 -2.99 2.10
CA ASP A 169 12.66 -3.75 0.99
C ASP A 169 12.42 -5.26 1.10
N LEU A 170 11.59 -5.71 2.06
CA LEU A 170 11.19 -7.10 2.30
C LEU A 170 12.31 -8.07 2.67
N GLU A 171 13.57 -7.68 2.51
CA GLU A 171 14.75 -8.54 2.67
C GLU A 171 15.75 -7.99 3.70
N GLN A 172 15.56 -6.75 4.18
CA GLN A 172 16.45 -6.05 5.11
C GLN A 172 17.84 -5.74 4.50
N LYS A 173 17.99 -5.83 3.17
CA LYS A 173 19.25 -5.59 2.44
C LYS A 173 19.75 -4.16 2.66
N VAL A 174 18.85 -3.18 2.58
CA VAL A 174 19.19 -1.76 2.79
C VAL A 174 19.68 -1.50 4.22
N LEU A 175 19.18 -2.23 5.22
CA LEU A 175 19.69 -2.14 6.59
C LEU A 175 21.10 -2.73 6.71
N ILE A 176 21.31 -3.91 6.12
CA ILE A 176 22.62 -4.58 6.12
C ILE A 176 23.67 -3.70 5.43
N GLU A 177 23.35 -3.12 4.27
CA GLU A 177 24.22 -2.19 3.54
C GLU A 177 24.57 -0.94 4.36
N ARG A 178 23.67 -0.50 5.24
CA ARG A 178 23.87 0.61 6.18
C ARG A 178 24.61 0.21 7.46
N GLY A 179 25.00 -1.05 7.61
CA GLY A 179 25.78 -1.56 8.73
C GLY A 179 24.97 -2.02 9.95
N PHE A 180 23.65 -2.20 9.81
CA PHE A 180 22.83 -2.78 10.88
C PHE A 180 23.06 -4.29 10.98
N ASN A 181 23.14 -4.80 12.21
CA ASN A 181 23.24 -6.24 12.48
C ASN A 181 21.84 -6.87 12.53
N VAL A 182 21.28 -7.13 11.35
CA VAL A 182 19.99 -7.81 11.16
C VAL A 182 20.17 -9.00 10.22
N PRO A 183 19.38 -10.08 10.34
CA PRO A 183 19.50 -11.22 9.43
C PRO A 183 19.14 -10.80 8.00
N LEU A 184 19.68 -11.49 7.00
CA LEU A 184 19.09 -11.44 5.66
C LEU A 184 17.82 -12.31 5.68
N VAL A 185 16.73 -11.81 5.12
CA VAL A 185 15.47 -12.56 4.99
C VAL A 185 14.97 -12.51 3.56
N THR A 186 13.98 -13.35 3.25
CA THR A 186 13.32 -13.38 1.95
C THR A 186 11.98 -12.63 1.99
N PRO A 187 11.39 -12.26 0.84
CA PRO A 187 10.03 -11.74 0.79
C PRO A 187 9.00 -12.68 1.44
N ARG A 188 9.22 -14.00 1.31
CA ARG A 188 8.43 -15.04 2.00
C ARG A 188 8.48 -14.90 3.52
N ASP A 189 9.65 -14.67 4.10
CA ASP A 189 9.79 -14.51 5.55
C ASP A 189 9.04 -13.25 6.02
N SER A 190 9.15 -12.14 5.29
CA SER A 190 8.39 -10.92 5.57
C SER A 190 6.87 -11.14 5.51
N ALA A 191 6.37 -11.95 4.56
CA ALA A 191 4.95 -12.31 4.50
C ALA A 191 4.50 -13.16 5.70
N ILE A 192 5.37 -14.05 6.19
CA ILE A 192 5.13 -14.83 7.41
C ILE A 192 5.04 -13.91 8.63
N ARG A 193 5.91 -12.89 8.73
CA ARG A 193 5.84 -11.89 9.80
C ARG A 193 4.52 -11.14 9.81
N LEU A 194 4.04 -10.68 8.63
CA LEU A 194 2.71 -10.05 8.53
C LEU A 194 1.61 -11.00 9.00
N HIS A 195 1.63 -12.23 8.50
CA HIS A 195 0.63 -13.22 8.85
C HIS A 195 0.57 -13.49 10.37
N ASN A 196 1.72 -13.59 11.03
CA ASN A 196 1.79 -13.95 12.46
C ASN A 196 1.13 -12.92 13.38
N VAL A 197 1.04 -11.66 12.97
CA VAL A 197 0.43 -10.60 13.77
C VAL A 197 -1.06 -10.36 13.47
N ILE A 198 -1.64 -11.05 12.48
CA ILE A 198 -3.05 -10.86 12.06
C ILE A 198 -4.02 -11.05 13.24
N GLU A 199 -3.78 -12.05 14.09
CA GLU A 199 -4.68 -12.32 15.22
C GLU A 199 -4.69 -11.20 16.28
N GLU A 200 -3.62 -10.43 16.39
CA GLU A 200 -3.47 -9.40 17.42
C GLU A 200 -4.17 -8.08 17.10
N TYR A 201 -4.43 -7.83 15.82
CA TYR A 201 -4.91 -6.55 15.30
C TYR A 201 -6.21 -6.71 14.50
N ASP A 202 -7.02 -5.66 14.48
CA ASP A 202 -8.26 -5.61 13.69
C ASP A 202 -8.01 -5.00 12.31
N PHE A 203 -6.96 -4.18 12.19
CA PHE A 203 -6.50 -3.58 10.94
C PHE A 203 -4.98 -3.55 10.89
N ILE A 204 -4.39 -4.02 9.79
CA ILE A 204 -2.94 -3.95 9.55
C ILE A 204 -2.70 -3.25 8.22
N LEU A 205 -1.85 -2.23 8.22
CA LEU A 205 -1.35 -1.61 6.99
C LEU A 205 0.13 -1.95 6.80
N PHE A 206 0.47 -2.44 5.62
CA PHE A 206 1.83 -2.53 5.08
C PHE A 206 1.97 -1.60 3.87
N GLU A 207 2.97 -0.71 3.90
CA GLU A 207 3.30 0.20 2.81
C GLU A 207 4.54 -0.29 2.05
N TYR A 208 4.44 -0.41 0.73
CA TYR A 208 5.54 -0.78 -0.16
C TYR A 208 5.74 0.28 -1.23
N PHE A 209 6.84 1.03 -1.15
CA PHE A 209 7.09 2.18 -2.02
C PHE A 209 8.25 2.00 -3.02
N LEU A 210 8.84 0.80 -3.10
CA LEU A 210 9.95 0.55 -4.02
C LEU A 210 9.53 0.58 -5.49
N THR A 211 8.25 0.32 -5.77
CA THR A 211 7.61 0.41 -7.10
C THR A 211 7.71 1.83 -7.68
N ASP A 212 7.35 2.85 -6.91
CA ASP A 212 7.49 4.25 -7.33
C ASP A 212 8.96 4.65 -7.53
N ILE A 213 9.84 4.26 -6.60
CA ILE A 213 11.29 4.56 -6.69
C ILE A 213 11.90 4.01 -7.97
N VAL A 214 11.56 2.78 -8.35
CA VAL A 214 12.11 2.15 -9.56
C VAL A 214 11.43 2.66 -10.82
N GLY A 215 10.13 2.95 -10.77
CA GLY A 215 9.38 3.55 -11.87
C GLY A 215 9.97 4.89 -12.30
N HIS A 216 10.25 5.79 -11.34
CA HIS A 216 10.95 7.06 -11.61
C HIS A 216 12.36 6.92 -12.20
N LYS A 217 13.02 5.77 -11.99
CA LYS A 217 14.34 5.47 -12.57
C LYS A 217 14.23 4.86 -13.96
N GLN A 218 13.05 4.43 -14.39
CA GLN A 218 12.79 3.74 -15.66
C GLN A 218 13.73 2.54 -15.88
N ASP A 219 14.14 1.88 -14.79
CA ASP A 219 15.02 0.71 -14.84
C ASP A 219 14.17 -0.55 -14.99
N PHE A 220 13.93 -0.96 -16.23
CA PHE A 220 13.02 -2.07 -16.56
C PHE A 220 13.41 -3.39 -15.88
N LYS A 221 14.70 -3.72 -15.83
CA LYS A 221 15.17 -4.97 -15.21
C LYS A 221 14.97 -4.93 -13.70
N LYS A 222 15.28 -3.79 -13.08
CA LYS A 222 15.06 -3.62 -11.64
C LYS A 222 13.57 -3.58 -11.31
N ALA A 223 12.73 -3.01 -12.17
CA ALA A 223 11.28 -2.98 -12.00
C ALA A 223 10.69 -4.39 -12.00
N ILE A 224 11.08 -5.25 -12.94
CA ILE A 224 10.70 -6.68 -12.93
C ILE A 224 11.08 -7.32 -11.59
N LYS A 225 12.33 -7.15 -11.14
CA LYS A 225 12.77 -7.75 -9.89
C LYS A 225 11.97 -7.26 -8.67
N VAL A 226 11.72 -5.95 -8.58
CA VAL A 226 10.91 -5.33 -7.51
C VAL A 226 9.48 -5.87 -7.50
N ILE A 227 8.89 -6.11 -8.68
CA ILE A 227 7.55 -6.71 -8.82
C ILE A 227 7.58 -8.19 -8.42
N GLU A 228 8.59 -8.96 -8.83
CA GLU A 228 8.73 -10.37 -8.45
C GLU A 228 8.95 -10.55 -6.93
N ASP A 229 9.73 -9.66 -6.29
CA ASP A 229 9.92 -9.66 -4.83
C ASP A 229 8.62 -9.34 -4.09
N LEU A 230 7.89 -8.32 -4.55
CA LEU A 230 6.57 -7.99 -4.02
C LEU A 230 5.60 -9.14 -4.21
N ASP A 231 5.58 -9.77 -5.39
CA ASP A 231 4.67 -10.87 -5.67
C ASP A 231 5.03 -12.15 -4.89
N GLU A 232 6.31 -12.44 -4.63
CA GLU A 232 6.69 -13.55 -3.75
C GLU A 232 6.16 -13.34 -2.31
N PHE A 233 6.23 -12.11 -1.81
CA PHE A 233 5.58 -11.71 -0.56
C PHE A 233 4.06 -11.92 -0.64
N MET A 234 3.42 -11.41 -1.70
CA MET A 234 1.96 -11.53 -1.89
C MET A 234 1.52 -12.99 -1.99
N PHE A 235 2.20 -13.81 -2.79
CA PHE A 235 1.92 -15.23 -2.94
C PHE A 235 2.00 -15.97 -1.61
N THR A 236 3.05 -15.70 -0.82
CA THR A 236 3.17 -16.32 0.50
C THR A 236 2.04 -15.86 1.43
N LEU A 237 1.69 -14.57 1.39
CA LEU A 237 0.67 -14.00 2.25
C LEU A 237 -0.73 -14.57 1.92
N VAL A 238 -1.15 -14.56 0.65
CA VAL A 238 -2.48 -15.05 0.22
C VAL A 238 -2.65 -16.55 0.45
N LYS A 239 -1.56 -17.32 0.44
CA LYS A 239 -1.60 -18.76 0.75
C LYS A 239 -1.73 -19.06 2.24
N ARG A 240 -1.51 -18.07 3.11
CA ARG A 240 -1.53 -18.22 4.56
C ARG A 240 -2.72 -17.56 5.23
N ILE A 241 -3.17 -16.40 4.74
CA ILE A 241 -4.37 -15.74 5.25
C ILE A 241 -5.57 -16.68 5.13
N ASN A 242 -6.36 -16.79 6.20
CA ASN A 242 -7.68 -17.39 6.11
C ASN A 242 -8.66 -16.40 5.43
N LEU A 243 -8.81 -16.51 4.12
CA LEU A 243 -9.67 -15.64 3.32
C LEU A 243 -11.17 -15.83 3.61
N GLU A 244 -11.58 -16.86 4.35
CA GLU A 244 -12.98 -17.00 4.79
C GLU A 244 -13.31 -16.08 5.98
N GLU A 245 -12.30 -15.63 6.72
CA GLU A 245 -12.46 -14.82 7.94
C GLU A 245 -11.87 -13.41 7.80
N ASN A 246 -10.91 -13.21 6.91
CA ASN A 246 -10.14 -11.99 6.78
C ASN A 246 -10.33 -11.35 5.40
N LEU A 247 -10.26 -10.02 5.36
CA LEU A 247 -10.21 -9.24 4.13
C LEU A 247 -8.76 -8.83 3.85
N LEU A 248 -8.25 -9.16 2.67
CA LEU A 248 -7.03 -8.57 2.11
C LEU A 248 -7.41 -7.49 1.09
N LEU A 249 -6.94 -6.27 1.31
CA LEU A 249 -7.10 -5.12 0.43
C LEU A 249 -5.74 -4.72 -0.14
N ILE A 250 -5.60 -4.70 -1.46
CA ILE A 250 -4.40 -4.21 -2.15
C ILE A 250 -4.79 -2.96 -2.94
N THR A 251 -4.03 -1.87 -2.81
CA THR A 251 -4.32 -0.64 -3.56
C THR A 251 -3.06 0.20 -3.78
N SER A 252 -3.22 1.30 -4.51
CA SER A 252 -2.18 2.29 -4.84
C SER A 252 -2.79 3.69 -4.86
N ASP A 253 -1.95 4.72 -4.79
CA ASP A 253 -2.33 6.13 -4.79
C ASP A 253 -2.17 6.80 -6.16
N HIS A 254 -1.36 6.23 -7.04
CA HIS A 254 -1.22 6.63 -8.44
C HIS A 254 -0.54 5.55 -9.29
N GLY A 255 -0.54 5.73 -10.61
CA GLY A 255 0.29 4.95 -11.52
C GLY A 255 1.71 5.52 -11.65
N ASN A 256 2.66 4.63 -11.94
CA ASN A 256 4.04 4.94 -12.29
C ASN A 256 4.68 3.71 -12.98
N ILE A 257 4.85 2.61 -12.23
CA ILE A 257 5.65 1.46 -12.68
C ILE A 257 5.05 0.72 -13.87
N GLU A 258 3.74 0.84 -14.12
CA GLU A 258 3.04 0.16 -15.21
C GLU A 258 3.34 0.72 -16.61
N ASP A 259 3.99 1.89 -16.69
CA ASP A 259 4.43 2.50 -17.94
C ASP A 259 5.78 3.20 -17.79
N LEU A 260 6.87 2.44 -18.00
CA LEU A 260 8.22 2.98 -17.92
C LEU A 260 8.62 3.86 -19.12
N SER A 261 7.74 4.09 -20.10
CA SER A 261 7.98 5.12 -21.12
C SER A 261 7.74 6.54 -20.55
N VAL A 262 6.95 6.65 -19.48
CA VAL A 262 6.66 7.89 -18.76
C VAL A 262 7.53 7.95 -17.50
N ARG A 263 8.30 9.04 -17.35
CA ARG A 263 9.18 9.22 -16.17
C ARG A 263 8.44 9.70 -14.91
N THR A 264 7.31 10.38 -15.13
CA THR A 264 6.43 10.90 -14.09
C THR A 264 5.30 9.92 -13.80
N HIS A 265 4.37 10.29 -12.91
CA HIS A 265 3.16 9.50 -12.70
C HIS A 265 2.27 9.50 -13.95
N THR A 266 1.41 8.48 -14.05
CA THR A 266 0.41 8.35 -15.11
C THR A 266 -0.98 8.80 -14.63
N LYS A 267 -1.95 8.83 -15.54
CA LYS A 267 -3.37 9.01 -15.21
C LYS A 267 -4.14 7.69 -15.19
N ASN A 268 -3.42 6.56 -15.20
CA ASN A 268 -4.04 5.26 -15.21
C ASN A 268 -4.83 5.06 -13.91
N LEU A 269 -5.93 4.30 -14.01
CA LEU A 269 -6.61 3.81 -12.83
C LEU A 269 -5.66 2.91 -12.05
N VAL A 270 -5.81 2.87 -10.74
CA VAL A 270 -5.03 1.99 -9.88
C VAL A 270 -5.82 0.72 -9.55
N PRO A 271 -5.16 -0.43 -9.35
CA PRO A 271 -5.87 -1.63 -8.94
C PRO A 271 -6.27 -1.51 -7.47
N THR A 272 -7.57 -1.59 -7.17
CA THR A 272 -8.02 -2.00 -5.84
C THR A 272 -8.45 -3.45 -5.91
N ILE A 273 -7.74 -4.34 -5.22
CA ILE A 273 -8.05 -5.78 -5.15
C ILE A 273 -8.57 -6.08 -3.76
N LEU A 274 -9.75 -6.71 -3.69
CA LEU A 274 -10.38 -7.16 -2.46
C LEU A 274 -10.45 -8.68 -2.45
N ALA A 275 -9.72 -9.35 -1.56
CA ALA A 275 -9.68 -10.80 -1.48
C ALA A 275 -10.21 -11.30 -0.13
N GLY A 276 -11.02 -12.36 -0.19
CA GLY A 276 -11.61 -13.00 0.98
C GLY A 276 -12.89 -12.35 1.52
N ALA A 277 -13.08 -12.46 2.83
CA ALA A 277 -14.29 -12.06 3.53
C ALA A 277 -14.57 -10.58 3.35
N TYR A 278 -15.84 -10.18 3.50
CA TYR A 278 -16.28 -8.78 3.47
C TYR A 278 -16.17 -8.06 2.11
N ARG A 279 -15.62 -8.71 1.06
CA ARG A 279 -15.42 -8.08 -0.25
C ARG A 279 -16.73 -7.65 -0.92
N GLU A 280 -17.79 -8.45 -0.79
CA GLU A 280 -19.10 -8.19 -1.41
C GLU A 280 -19.78 -6.98 -0.77
N GLU A 281 -19.52 -6.72 0.51
CA GLU A 281 -20.05 -5.61 1.28
C GLU A 281 -19.45 -4.25 0.91
N ILE A 282 -18.26 -4.23 0.30
CA ILE A 282 -17.52 -2.98 0.02
C ILE A 282 -17.16 -2.76 -1.45
N LYS A 283 -17.10 -3.80 -2.31
CA LYS A 283 -16.65 -3.65 -3.70
C LYS A 283 -17.44 -2.61 -4.50
N ASP A 284 -18.74 -2.49 -4.26
CA ASP A 284 -19.63 -1.55 -4.95
C ASP A 284 -19.59 -0.13 -4.36
N LYS A 285 -18.91 0.06 -3.22
CA LYS A 285 -18.73 1.35 -2.57
C LYS A 285 -17.44 2.06 -2.98
N ILE A 286 -16.58 1.42 -3.78
CA ILE A 286 -15.27 1.93 -4.17
C ILE A 286 -15.27 2.30 -5.64
N THR A 287 -14.98 3.57 -5.91
CA THR A 287 -14.81 4.13 -7.26
C THR A 287 -13.57 5.02 -7.35
N SER A 288 -13.22 5.72 -6.27
CA SER A 288 -12.04 6.58 -6.15
C SER A 288 -11.31 6.37 -4.82
N LEU A 289 -10.09 6.93 -4.69
CA LEU A 289 -9.23 6.68 -3.52
C LEU A 289 -9.85 7.09 -2.17
N ASP A 290 -10.67 8.14 -2.17
CA ASP A 290 -11.37 8.65 -0.99
C ASP A 290 -12.55 7.77 -0.54
N ASP A 291 -12.94 6.76 -1.32
CA ASP A 291 -13.94 5.78 -0.92
C ASP A 291 -13.37 4.68 0.01
N LEU A 292 -12.04 4.48 0.00
CA LEU A 292 -11.40 3.34 0.67
C LEU A 292 -11.54 3.38 2.20
N THR A 293 -11.14 4.48 2.84
CA THR A 293 -11.28 4.59 4.31
C THR A 293 -12.74 4.47 4.76
N PRO A 294 -13.72 5.18 4.18
CA PRO A 294 -15.13 5.02 4.56
C PRO A 294 -15.64 3.58 4.36
N ALA A 295 -15.25 2.92 3.27
CA ALA A 295 -15.61 1.53 3.03
C ALA A 295 -15.07 0.58 4.12
N ILE A 296 -13.82 0.75 4.52
CA ILE A 296 -13.19 -0.05 5.59
C ILE A 296 -13.84 0.24 6.94
N ILE A 297 -14.03 1.51 7.29
CA ILE A 297 -14.62 1.90 8.59
C ILE A 297 -16.03 1.34 8.76
N ASN A 298 -16.81 1.28 7.68
CA ASN A 298 -18.17 0.72 7.73
C ASN A 298 -18.23 -0.80 7.90
N LEU A 299 -17.10 -1.51 7.90
CA LEU A 299 -17.05 -2.94 8.26
C LEU A 299 -17.02 -3.15 9.77
N PHE A 300 -16.41 -2.22 10.52
CA PHE A 300 -16.26 -2.29 11.97
C PHE A 300 -17.50 -1.80 12.71
#